data_AF-A0A016T479-F1
#
_entry.id   AF-A0A016T479-F1
#
_cell.length_a   1.000
_cell.length_b   1.000
_cell.length_c   1.000
_cell.angle_alpha   90.00
_cell.angle_beta   90.00
_cell.angle_gamma   90.00
#
_symmetry.space_group_name_H-M   'P 1'
#
loop_
_entity.id
_entity.type
_entity.pdbx_description
1 polymer ?
#
loop_
_entity_poly.entity_id
_entity_poly.type
_entity_poly.pdbx_seq_one_letter_code
_entity_poly.pdbx_strand_id
1 'polypeptide(L)'
;MVSVSKPNKKITNRLTWCHNSLLPIVMRHCLAASHFTIVDESLFYIGYWGRHLKSSQYRTLKPHQKVNHYPGAFHIGRKDRLWMHIEKQQRRLGEHVYDIMPKTYLLPKDYDHMRNYLAASPSNHVIIKPPASARGTGISVTRKVKEIPEKTQLVAQQIWFNVGKPKQPSSVEGAANVHGLECYVDRPLTINGAKFDLRLYAYVPSLEPLRIYIYEEGLVRFASVPYSKCVSTVSNKYMHLTNYSINKLAEQDGVSDSPVPKWRLTELWKYFENDGINSAGIRERIEDVIIKAFIACEKPIRDHMVRHIQHGFICHELFGVDILLDEDLKPWLLEVNISPSLHSGTPLDISVKAPLAKDVLNMAGIYVPPSPEEMATADYGTRPRNWPKEEEHVQLILSSRLSIKGSAAIALWWK
;
A
#
# COMPACT_ATOMS: atom_id res chain seq x y z
N MET A 1 10.58 5.63 24.48
CA MET A 1 9.19 6.14 24.45
C MET A 1 8.93 6.83 25.78
N VAL A 2 8.34 8.02 25.76
CA VAL A 2 8.02 8.77 26.99
C VAL A 2 6.68 8.26 27.50
N SER A 3 6.62 7.83 28.77
CA SER A 3 5.37 7.36 29.39
C SER A 3 4.39 8.52 29.54
N VAL A 4 3.13 8.31 29.15
CA VAL A 4 2.06 9.30 29.32
C VAL A 4 1.63 9.31 30.79
N SER A 5 1.17 10.46 31.31
CA SER A 5 0.63 10.53 32.68
C SER A 5 -0.52 9.53 32.84
N LYS A 6 -0.50 8.77 33.93
CA LYS A 6 -1.48 7.70 34.15
C LYS A 6 -2.88 8.30 34.35
N PRO A 7 -3.87 7.93 33.53
CA PRO A 7 -5.25 8.36 33.75
C PRO A 7 -5.81 7.80 35.06
N ASN A 8 -6.92 8.38 35.55
CA ASN A 8 -7.60 7.81 36.71
C ASN A 8 -8.10 6.37 36.44
N LYS A 9 -8.43 5.63 37.51
CA LYS A 9 -8.87 4.23 37.40
C LYS A 9 -10.14 4.06 36.54
N LYS A 10 -11.07 5.02 36.58
CA LYS A 10 -12.31 4.97 35.77
C LYS A 10 -12.03 4.99 34.27
N ILE A 11 -10.98 5.67 33.82
CA ILE A 11 -10.55 5.67 32.42
C ILE A 11 -9.70 4.43 32.13
N THR A 12 -8.68 4.17 32.94
CA THR A 12 -7.71 3.09 32.70
C THR A 12 -8.39 1.71 32.60
N ASN A 13 -9.42 1.44 33.39
CA ASN A 13 -10.17 0.16 33.34
C ASN A 13 -10.92 -0.07 32.01
N ARG A 14 -11.11 0.98 31.20
CA ARG A 14 -11.79 0.92 29.89
C ARG A 14 -10.82 0.97 28.70
N LEU A 15 -9.54 1.23 28.95
CA LEU A 15 -8.50 1.23 27.92
C LEU A 15 -8.02 -0.20 27.69
N THR A 16 -8.83 -1.00 26.99
CA THR A 16 -8.53 -2.41 26.72
C THR A 16 -8.34 -2.67 25.23
N TRP A 17 -7.32 -3.47 24.91
CA TRP A 17 -6.97 -3.81 23.55
C TRP A 17 -6.96 -5.33 23.34
N CYS A 18 -7.59 -5.79 22.27
CA CYS A 18 -7.70 -7.21 21.97
C CYS A 18 -6.32 -7.81 21.63
N HIS A 19 -5.92 -8.83 22.38
CA HIS A 19 -4.74 -9.62 22.14
C HIS A 19 -4.91 -10.48 20.88
N ASN A 20 -3.86 -10.55 20.06
CA ASN A 20 -3.70 -11.56 19.03
C ASN A 20 -2.23 -11.62 18.57
N SER A 21 -1.87 -12.67 17.84
CA SER A 21 -0.49 -12.90 17.39
C SER A 21 0.00 -11.90 16.34
N LEU A 22 -0.89 -11.18 15.67
CA LEU A 22 -0.56 -10.23 14.60
C LEU A 22 -0.32 -8.81 15.12
N LEU A 23 -0.60 -8.53 16.39
CA LEU A 23 -0.33 -7.24 17.01
C LEU A 23 1.20 -6.98 17.07
N PRO A 24 1.72 -6.00 16.32
CA PRO A 24 3.16 -5.73 16.26
C PRO A 24 3.73 -5.39 17.63
N ILE A 25 4.95 -5.85 17.91
CA ILE A 25 5.66 -5.55 19.17
C ILE A 25 5.76 -4.04 19.40
N VAL A 26 6.03 -3.29 18.33
CA VAL A 26 6.11 -1.84 18.39
C VAL A 26 4.79 -1.18 18.81
N MET A 27 3.65 -1.71 18.36
CA MET A 27 2.33 -1.25 18.81
C MET A 27 2.04 -1.66 20.26
N ARG A 28 2.46 -2.86 20.69
CA ARG A 28 2.35 -3.28 22.10
C ARG A 28 3.07 -2.31 23.03
N HIS A 29 4.27 -1.87 22.66
CA HIS A 29 5.02 -0.88 23.44
C HIS A 29 4.27 0.47 23.50
N CYS A 30 3.70 0.95 22.40
CA CYS A 30 2.90 2.18 22.37
C CYS A 30 1.63 2.07 23.25
N LEU A 31 0.95 0.92 23.20
CA LEU A 31 -0.22 0.60 24.01
C LEU A 31 0.12 0.59 25.50
N ALA A 32 1.18 -0.11 25.89
CA ALA A 32 1.64 -0.16 27.27
C ALA A 32 2.04 1.24 27.80
N ALA A 33 2.76 2.03 27.00
CA ALA A 33 3.14 3.41 27.35
C ALA A 33 1.94 4.35 27.52
N SER A 34 0.78 3.98 26.95
CA SER A 34 -0.49 4.71 27.02
C SER A 34 -1.49 4.09 27.99
N HIS A 35 -1.02 3.20 28.89
CA HIS A 35 -1.81 2.53 29.93
C HIS A 35 -2.96 1.64 29.41
N PHE A 36 -2.85 1.13 28.18
CA PHE A 36 -3.78 0.12 27.68
C PHE A 36 -3.49 -1.25 28.29
N THR A 37 -4.54 -1.96 28.66
CA THR A 37 -4.47 -3.36 29.09
C THR A 37 -4.78 -4.27 27.91
N ILE A 38 -3.89 -5.24 27.66
CA ILE A 38 -4.09 -6.25 26.63
C ILE A 38 -5.00 -7.35 27.19
N VAL A 39 -6.09 -7.67 26.50
CA VAL A 39 -7.13 -8.61 26.97
C VAL A 39 -7.49 -9.63 25.89
N ASP A 40 -8.07 -10.76 26.28
CA ASP A 40 -8.58 -11.76 25.34
C ASP A 40 -9.79 -11.25 24.52
N GLU A 41 -10.04 -11.81 23.34
CA GLU A 41 -11.15 -11.42 22.44
C GLU A 41 -12.53 -11.63 23.08
N SER A 42 -12.66 -12.55 24.06
CA SER A 42 -13.89 -12.78 24.82
C SER A 42 -14.22 -11.68 25.85
N LEU A 43 -13.26 -10.82 26.17
CA LEU A 43 -13.40 -9.73 27.13
C LEU A 43 -13.75 -8.41 26.44
N PHE A 44 -14.09 -7.41 27.24
CA PHE A 44 -14.34 -6.06 26.75
C PHE A 44 -13.07 -5.45 26.14
N TYR A 45 -13.08 -5.09 24.86
CA TYR A 45 -11.99 -4.38 24.17
C TYR A 45 -12.51 -3.23 23.31
N ILE A 46 -11.70 -2.17 23.21
CA ILE A 46 -12.01 -0.97 22.40
C ILE A 46 -11.15 -0.90 21.13
N GLY A 47 -10.03 -1.61 21.07
CA GLY A 47 -9.14 -1.65 19.91
C GLY A 47 -8.78 -3.07 19.48
N TYR A 48 -8.69 -3.27 18.18
CA TYR A 48 -8.30 -4.52 17.54
C TYR A 48 -7.32 -4.23 16.40
N TRP A 49 -6.14 -4.86 16.45
CA TRP A 49 -5.21 -4.91 15.34
C TRP A 49 -4.90 -6.35 15.01
N GLY A 50 -5.45 -6.88 13.93
CA GLY A 50 -5.32 -8.29 13.65
C GLY A 50 -5.61 -8.64 12.20
N ARG A 51 -6.15 -9.83 12.00
CA ARG A 51 -6.52 -10.31 10.67
C ARG A 51 -7.75 -9.56 10.17
N HIS A 52 -7.96 -9.64 8.86
CA HIS A 52 -9.22 -9.20 8.26
C HIS A 52 -10.39 -10.02 8.84
N LEU A 53 -11.40 -9.35 9.37
CA LEU A 53 -12.57 -10.00 9.96
C LEU A 53 -13.47 -10.58 8.86
N LYS A 54 -14.26 -11.61 9.20
CA LYS A 54 -15.33 -12.10 8.33
C LYS A 54 -16.51 -11.14 8.34
N SER A 55 -17.33 -11.16 7.28
CA SER A 55 -18.52 -10.31 7.17
C SER A 55 -19.50 -10.44 8.34
N SER A 56 -19.63 -11.62 8.96
CA SER A 56 -20.46 -11.81 10.15
C SER A 56 -19.89 -11.11 11.39
N GLN A 57 -18.57 -11.14 11.56
CA GLN A 57 -17.87 -10.50 12.68
C GLN A 57 -17.92 -8.97 12.58
N TYR A 58 -17.83 -8.41 11.38
CA TYR A 58 -18.01 -6.97 11.18
C TYR A 58 -19.38 -6.46 11.65
N ARG A 59 -20.44 -7.26 11.50
CA ARG A 59 -21.79 -6.91 11.94
C ARG A 59 -21.96 -6.93 13.46
N THR A 60 -21.09 -7.63 14.19
CA THR A 60 -21.15 -7.71 15.66
C THR A 60 -20.38 -6.60 16.36
N LEU A 61 -19.56 -5.85 15.61
CA LEU A 61 -18.76 -4.75 16.16
C LEU A 61 -19.65 -3.65 16.73
N LYS A 62 -19.20 -3.10 17.86
CA LYS A 62 -19.88 -2.03 18.59
C LYS A 62 -19.31 -0.65 18.21
N PRO A 63 -20.09 0.43 18.37
CA PRO A 63 -19.67 1.79 17.98
C PRO A 63 -18.38 2.29 18.67
N HIS A 64 -18.07 1.78 19.86
CA HIS A 64 -16.87 2.15 20.60
C HIS A 64 -15.61 1.38 20.18
N GLN A 65 -15.75 0.34 19.35
CA GLN A 65 -14.63 -0.48 18.92
C GLN A 65 -13.93 0.15 17.72
N LYS A 66 -12.62 -0.08 17.62
CA LYS A 66 -11.79 0.30 16.46
C LYS A 66 -11.09 -0.94 15.91
N VAL A 67 -11.20 -1.13 14.60
CA VAL A 67 -10.59 -2.26 13.88
C VAL A 67 -9.74 -1.78 12.70
N ASN A 68 -8.61 -2.42 12.49
CA ASN A 68 -7.56 -1.98 11.57
C ASN A 68 -7.74 -2.38 10.09
N HIS A 69 -8.93 -2.83 9.70
CA HIS A 69 -9.24 -3.24 8.32
C HIS A 69 -10.63 -2.81 7.89
N TYR A 70 -10.76 -2.27 6.67
CA TYR A 70 -12.07 -2.07 6.05
C TYR A 70 -12.60 -3.38 5.46
N PRO A 71 -13.87 -3.74 5.69
CA PRO A 71 -14.53 -4.72 4.85
C PRO A 71 -14.47 -4.25 3.38
N GLY A 72 -13.93 -5.10 2.51
CA GLY A 72 -13.78 -4.77 1.08
C GLY A 72 -12.40 -4.27 0.69
N ALA A 73 -11.46 -4.14 1.62
CA ALA A 73 -10.07 -3.72 1.34
C ALA A 73 -9.41 -4.56 0.23
N PHE A 74 -9.84 -5.81 0.03
CA PHE A 74 -9.39 -6.66 -1.08
C PHE A 74 -9.59 -6.04 -2.48
N HIS A 75 -10.47 -5.03 -2.63
CA HIS A 75 -10.62 -4.30 -3.88
C HIS A 75 -9.37 -3.52 -4.28
N ILE A 76 -8.61 -2.98 -3.31
CA ILE A 76 -7.34 -2.29 -3.57
C ILE A 76 -6.14 -3.24 -3.41
N GLY A 77 -6.21 -4.22 -2.51
CA GLY A 77 -5.04 -5.07 -2.25
C GLY A 77 -4.88 -6.31 -3.11
N ARG A 78 -5.93 -6.78 -3.80
CA ARG A 78 -5.76 -7.82 -4.81
C ARG A 78 -5.36 -7.18 -6.13
N LYS A 79 -4.33 -7.73 -6.77
CA LYS A 79 -3.74 -7.19 -8.00
C LYS A 79 -4.74 -7.16 -9.16
N ASP A 80 -5.57 -8.21 -9.25
CA ASP A 80 -6.63 -8.31 -10.27
C ASP A 80 -7.70 -7.22 -10.08
N ARG A 81 -8.19 -7.04 -8.85
CA ARG A 81 -9.23 -6.05 -8.53
C ARG A 81 -8.72 -4.62 -8.66
N LEU A 82 -7.50 -4.35 -8.20
CA LEU A 82 -6.85 -3.05 -8.34
C LEU A 82 -6.77 -2.66 -9.81
N TRP A 83 -6.26 -3.56 -10.66
CA TRP A 83 -6.17 -3.31 -12.10
C TRP A 83 -7.55 -3.10 -12.74
N MET A 84 -8.55 -3.92 -12.41
CA MET A 84 -9.92 -3.75 -12.93
C MET A 84 -10.46 -2.33 -12.66
N HIS A 85 -10.20 -1.79 -11.47
CA HIS A 85 -10.67 -0.46 -11.08
C HIS A 85 -9.89 0.65 -11.76
N ILE A 86 -8.57 0.50 -11.90
CA ILE A 86 -7.72 1.44 -12.65
C ILE A 86 -8.11 1.46 -14.14
N GLU A 87 -8.25 0.30 -14.77
CA GLU A 87 -8.66 0.19 -16.18
C GLU A 87 -10.05 0.80 -16.41
N LYS A 88 -10.98 0.65 -15.45
CA LYS A 88 -12.27 1.33 -15.50
C LYS A 88 -12.13 2.86 -15.51
N GLN A 89 -11.19 3.41 -14.74
CA GLN A 89 -10.92 4.86 -14.76
C GLN A 89 -10.23 5.28 -16.06
N GLN A 90 -9.29 4.49 -16.59
CA GLN A 90 -8.67 4.72 -17.90
C GLN A 90 -9.72 4.81 -19.02
N ARG A 91 -10.71 3.91 -19.04
CA ARG A 91 -11.82 3.96 -20.02
C ARG A 91 -12.72 5.18 -19.85
N ARG A 92 -12.88 5.68 -18.62
CA ARG A 92 -13.78 6.81 -18.31
C ARG A 92 -13.13 8.17 -18.54
N LEU A 93 -11.86 8.31 -18.23
CA LEU A 93 -11.15 9.60 -18.18
C LEU A 93 -10.01 9.70 -19.20
N GLY A 94 -9.66 8.60 -19.87
CA GLY A 94 -8.53 8.49 -20.78
C GLY A 94 -7.33 7.81 -20.13
N GLU A 95 -6.60 7.03 -20.94
CA GLU A 95 -5.42 6.28 -20.49
C GLU A 95 -4.35 7.20 -19.89
N HIS A 96 -4.07 8.33 -20.56
CA HIS A 96 -3.08 9.32 -20.11
C HIS A 96 -3.37 9.93 -18.72
N VAL A 97 -4.63 9.98 -18.29
CA VAL A 97 -5.01 10.50 -16.96
C VAL A 97 -4.73 9.49 -15.85
N TYR A 98 -4.96 8.20 -16.14
CA TYR A 98 -4.82 7.08 -15.21
C TYR A 98 -3.66 6.15 -15.62
N ASP A 99 -2.59 6.71 -16.17
CA ASP A 99 -1.36 6.00 -16.56
C ASP A 99 -0.41 5.84 -15.36
N ILE A 100 -0.94 5.21 -14.31
CA ILE A 100 -0.30 5.09 -12.99
C ILE A 100 0.19 3.67 -12.70
N MET A 101 -0.23 2.67 -13.48
CA MET A 101 0.09 1.26 -13.29
C MET A 101 0.33 0.61 -14.65
N PRO A 102 1.36 -0.24 -14.81
CA PRO A 102 1.64 -0.90 -16.08
C PRO A 102 0.45 -1.74 -16.56
N LYS A 103 0.24 -1.77 -17.89
CA LYS A 103 -0.85 -2.53 -18.51
C LYS A 103 -0.82 -3.98 -18.04
N THR A 104 -1.97 -4.46 -17.59
CA THR A 104 -2.09 -5.76 -16.94
C THR A 104 -3.21 -6.57 -17.58
N TYR A 105 -2.97 -7.86 -17.75
CA TYR A 105 -3.91 -8.84 -18.31
C TYR A 105 -4.43 -9.73 -17.18
N LEU A 106 -5.75 -9.92 -17.13
CA LEU A 106 -6.42 -10.76 -16.14
C LEU A 106 -6.69 -12.14 -16.76
N LEU A 107 -5.92 -13.16 -16.37
CA LEU A 107 -6.06 -14.50 -16.90
C LEU A 107 -7.16 -15.29 -16.15
N PRO A 108 -7.96 -16.12 -16.84
CA PRO A 108 -7.84 -16.51 -18.25
C PRO A 108 -8.50 -15.52 -19.25
N LYS A 109 -9.26 -14.53 -18.77
CA LYS A 109 -10.09 -13.65 -19.59
C LYS A 109 -9.32 -12.92 -20.70
N ASP A 110 -8.13 -12.42 -20.39
CA ASP A 110 -7.31 -11.61 -21.30
C ASP A 110 -6.16 -12.41 -21.94
N TYR A 111 -6.25 -13.75 -21.96
CA TYR A 111 -5.17 -14.62 -22.43
C TYR A 111 -4.77 -14.33 -23.89
N ASP A 112 -5.74 -14.18 -24.79
CA ASP A 112 -5.46 -13.89 -26.21
C ASP A 112 -4.81 -12.51 -26.40
N HIS A 113 -5.24 -11.50 -25.64
CA HIS A 113 -4.63 -10.17 -25.66
C HIS A 113 -3.17 -10.22 -25.19
N MET A 114 -2.90 -10.95 -24.11
CA MET A 114 -1.53 -11.18 -23.63
C MET A 114 -0.69 -11.94 -24.66
N ARG A 115 -1.24 -12.99 -25.27
CA ARG A 115 -0.57 -13.78 -26.32
C ARG A 115 -0.20 -12.91 -27.51
N ASN A 116 -1.12 -12.06 -27.97
CA ASN A 116 -0.88 -11.13 -29.08
C ASN A 116 0.23 -10.13 -28.73
N TYR A 117 0.25 -9.61 -27.50
CA TYR A 117 1.34 -8.76 -27.03
C TYR A 117 2.68 -9.49 -27.04
N LEU A 118 2.77 -10.70 -26.48
CA LEU A 118 4.01 -11.48 -26.47
C LEU A 118 4.49 -11.86 -27.90
N ALA A 119 3.56 -12.05 -28.84
CA ALA A 119 3.88 -12.33 -30.23
C ALA A 119 4.33 -11.09 -31.02
N ALA A 120 3.93 -9.88 -30.61
CA ALA A 120 4.20 -8.64 -31.35
C ALA A 120 5.68 -8.24 -31.38
N SER A 121 6.48 -8.66 -30.39
CA SER A 121 7.92 -8.42 -30.37
C SER A 121 8.63 -9.51 -29.57
N PRO A 122 9.80 -10.00 -30.01
CA PRO A 122 10.61 -10.93 -29.21
C PRO A 122 11.14 -10.28 -27.92
N SER A 123 11.16 -8.95 -27.84
CA SER A 123 11.51 -8.22 -26.63
C SER A 123 10.38 -8.24 -25.60
N ASN A 124 9.12 -8.52 -25.96
CA ASN A 124 8.00 -8.43 -25.02
C ASN A 124 8.03 -9.56 -23.98
N HIS A 125 7.99 -9.18 -22.70
CA HIS A 125 7.81 -10.10 -21.58
C HIS A 125 6.69 -9.64 -20.66
N VAL A 126 6.20 -10.58 -19.86
CA VAL A 126 5.24 -10.33 -18.79
C VAL A 126 5.76 -10.87 -17.47
N ILE A 127 5.44 -10.16 -16.39
CA ILE A 127 5.57 -10.68 -15.04
C ILE A 127 4.24 -11.32 -14.62
N ILE A 128 4.29 -12.62 -14.39
CA ILE A 128 3.16 -13.41 -13.90
C ILE A 128 3.14 -13.32 -12.39
N LYS A 129 1.98 -13.00 -11.83
CA LYS A 129 1.76 -12.85 -10.39
C LYS A 129 0.45 -13.54 -10.00
N PRO A 130 0.38 -14.27 -8.87
CA PRO A 130 -0.90 -14.70 -8.34
C PRO A 130 -1.72 -13.50 -7.84
N PRO A 131 -3.06 -13.48 -8.00
CA PRO A 131 -3.88 -12.29 -7.71
C PRO A 131 -3.84 -11.80 -6.26
N ALA A 132 -3.70 -12.74 -5.31
CA ALA A 132 -3.79 -12.49 -3.87
C ALA A 132 -2.55 -13.00 -3.09
N SER A 133 -1.41 -13.16 -3.76
CA SER A 133 -0.13 -13.55 -3.12
C SER A 133 0.70 -12.33 -2.72
N ALA A 134 1.58 -12.53 -1.73
CA ALA A 134 2.51 -11.55 -1.19
C ALA A 134 3.93 -12.16 -1.07
N ARG A 135 4.93 -11.34 -0.70
CA ARG A 135 6.33 -11.75 -0.48
C ARG A 135 7.05 -12.31 -1.72
N GLY A 136 6.51 -12.05 -2.90
CA GLY A 136 7.04 -12.51 -4.18
C GLY A 136 6.81 -14.00 -4.48
N THR A 137 5.98 -14.69 -3.71
CA THR A 137 5.66 -16.11 -3.94
C THR A 137 4.85 -16.29 -5.22
N GLY A 138 5.31 -17.18 -6.10
CA GLY A 138 4.66 -17.51 -7.37
C GLY A 138 4.88 -16.48 -8.49
N ILE A 139 5.82 -15.55 -8.30
CA ILE A 139 6.19 -14.59 -9.34
C ILE A 139 7.18 -15.23 -10.30
N SER A 140 6.90 -15.12 -11.60
CA SER A 140 7.84 -15.48 -12.66
C SER A 140 7.82 -14.41 -13.75
N VAL A 141 8.92 -14.27 -14.47
CA VAL A 141 8.96 -13.47 -15.70
C VAL A 141 9.20 -14.40 -16.86
N THR A 142 8.38 -14.26 -17.90
CA THR A 142 8.48 -15.10 -19.09
C THR A 142 7.98 -14.35 -20.33
N ARG A 143 8.47 -14.79 -21.48
CA ARG A 143 7.91 -14.49 -22.81
C ARG A 143 7.23 -15.72 -23.44
N LYS A 144 7.48 -16.90 -22.88
CA LYS A 144 7.04 -18.16 -23.47
C LYS A 144 5.60 -18.44 -23.04
N VAL A 145 4.68 -18.27 -23.98
CA VAL A 145 3.24 -18.54 -23.79
C VAL A 145 2.98 -19.94 -23.20
N LYS A 146 3.77 -20.93 -23.61
CA LYS A 146 3.70 -22.33 -23.10
C LYS A 146 3.96 -22.48 -21.60
N GLU A 147 4.69 -21.55 -20.98
CA GLU A 147 4.97 -21.56 -19.54
C GLU A 147 3.84 -20.91 -18.73
N ILE A 148 2.82 -20.33 -19.38
CA ILE A 148 1.72 -19.60 -18.74
C ILE A 148 0.47 -20.48 -18.75
N PRO A 149 -0.02 -20.94 -17.59
CA PRO A 149 -1.22 -21.78 -17.51
C PRO A 149 -2.46 -21.05 -18.05
N GLU A 150 -3.16 -21.68 -19.00
CA GLU A 150 -4.33 -21.08 -19.66
C GLU A 150 -5.55 -20.95 -18.76
N LYS A 151 -5.73 -21.86 -17.80
CA LYS A 151 -6.95 -21.95 -16.97
C LYS A 151 -6.80 -21.40 -15.56
N THR A 152 -5.58 -21.02 -15.18
CA THR A 152 -5.28 -20.56 -13.81
C THR A 152 -5.54 -19.07 -13.69
N GLN A 153 -6.18 -18.65 -12.60
CA GLN A 153 -6.36 -17.23 -12.29
C GLN A 153 -5.02 -16.60 -11.94
N LEU A 154 -4.54 -15.74 -12.83
CA LEU A 154 -3.25 -15.08 -12.74
C LEU A 154 -3.37 -13.64 -13.24
N VAL A 155 -2.42 -12.82 -12.84
CA VAL A 155 -2.22 -11.48 -13.33
C VAL A 155 -0.94 -11.46 -14.14
N ALA A 156 -1.02 -11.14 -15.44
CA ALA A 156 0.14 -10.98 -16.29
C ALA A 156 0.33 -9.48 -16.57
N GLN A 157 1.31 -8.87 -15.91
CA GLN A 157 1.59 -7.45 -16.07
C GLN A 157 2.68 -7.26 -17.11
N GLN A 158 2.47 -6.33 -18.04
CA GLN A 158 3.48 -5.97 -19.03
C GLN A 158 4.73 -5.45 -18.33
N ILE A 159 5.87 -5.92 -18.79
CA ILE A 159 7.14 -5.25 -18.57
C ILE A 159 7.47 -4.58 -19.91
N TRP A 160 7.64 -3.26 -19.88
CA TRP A 160 7.92 -2.49 -21.09
C TRP A 160 9.33 -2.80 -21.61
N PHE A 161 9.39 -3.09 -22.91
CA PHE A 161 10.58 -3.23 -23.73
C PHE A 161 10.44 -2.35 -24.96
N ASN A 162 10.21 -1.05 -24.75
CA ASN A 162 10.16 -0.14 -25.88
C ASN A 162 11.57 0.37 -26.15
N VAL A 163 12.26 -0.37 -27.03
CA VAL A 163 13.17 0.25 -28.00
C VAL A 163 12.41 1.45 -28.53
N GLY A 164 12.90 2.66 -28.23
CA GLY A 164 12.20 3.89 -28.55
C GLY A 164 11.66 3.84 -29.97
N LYS A 165 10.48 4.45 -30.20
CA LYS A 165 9.98 4.67 -31.57
C LYS A 165 11.19 5.06 -32.43
N PRO A 166 11.49 4.35 -33.53
CA PRO A 166 12.60 4.76 -34.37
C PRO A 166 12.34 6.22 -34.71
N LYS A 167 13.24 7.12 -34.27
CA LYS A 167 13.38 8.39 -34.95
C LYS A 167 13.53 7.99 -36.42
N GLN A 168 12.66 8.54 -37.28
CA GLN A 168 12.78 8.28 -38.71
C GLN A 168 14.26 8.42 -39.09
N PRO A 169 14.87 7.44 -39.76
CA PRO A 169 16.26 7.56 -40.14
C PRO A 169 16.37 8.77 -41.05
N SER A 170 17.03 9.82 -40.56
CA SER A 170 17.73 10.74 -41.44
C SER A 170 18.72 9.88 -42.21
N SER A 171 18.46 9.75 -43.50
CA SER A 171 19.20 8.99 -44.50
C SER A 171 20.71 9.05 -44.29
N VAL A 172 21.28 7.98 -43.72
CA VAL A 172 22.69 7.63 -43.90
C VAL A 172 22.77 6.11 -43.98
N GLU A 173 23.06 5.61 -45.17
CA GLU A 173 23.31 4.20 -45.44
C GLU A 173 24.66 3.77 -44.86
N GLY A 174 24.69 2.58 -44.26
CA GLY A 174 25.94 1.87 -43.95
C GLY A 174 26.22 1.64 -42.47
N ALA A 175 25.56 0.64 -41.87
CA ALA A 175 26.14 -0.12 -40.77
C ALA A 175 25.50 -1.52 -40.69
N ALA A 176 26.34 -2.52 -40.89
CA ALA A 176 26.00 -3.93 -40.85
C ALA A 176 25.57 -4.41 -39.45
N ASN A 177 24.68 -5.41 -39.44
CA ASN A 177 24.49 -6.44 -38.43
C ASN A 177 25.05 -6.15 -37.02
N VAL A 178 24.23 -5.53 -36.17
CA VAL A 178 24.30 -5.77 -34.73
C VAL A 178 23.03 -6.54 -34.37
N HIS A 179 23.17 -7.84 -34.11
CA HIS A 179 22.16 -8.61 -33.40
C HIS A 179 22.04 -7.99 -32.00
N GLY A 180 21.12 -7.02 -31.87
CA GLY A 180 20.87 -6.29 -30.64
C GLY A 180 20.42 -7.28 -29.57
N LEU A 181 21.26 -7.43 -28.55
CA LEU A 181 20.97 -8.18 -27.34
C LEU A 181 19.59 -7.79 -26.82
N GLU A 182 18.68 -8.77 -26.85
CA GLU A 182 17.38 -8.68 -26.21
C GLU A 182 17.63 -8.31 -24.73
N CYS A 183 16.95 -7.26 -24.26
CA CYS A 183 17.17 -6.70 -22.93
C CYS A 183 15.95 -6.92 -22.03
N TYR A 184 16.14 -7.16 -20.73
CA TYR A 184 15.21 -7.20 -19.60
C TYR A 184 14.92 -5.76 -19.09
N VAL A 185 13.72 -5.49 -18.52
CA VAL A 185 13.10 -4.19 -18.11
C VAL A 185 13.86 -2.96 -18.61
N ASP A 186 13.37 -2.26 -19.64
CA ASP A 186 14.27 -1.36 -20.39
C ASP A 186 14.98 -0.32 -19.48
N ARG A 187 14.29 0.25 -18.48
CA ARG A 187 14.74 1.48 -17.81
C ARG A 187 14.25 1.69 -16.34
N PRO A 188 14.35 0.74 -15.38
CA PRO A 188 14.13 1.09 -13.98
C PRO A 188 15.21 2.08 -13.56
N LEU A 189 14.89 3.06 -12.71
CA LEU A 189 15.96 3.86 -12.12
C LEU A 189 16.81 2.95 -11.24
N THR A 190 18.12 2.98 -11.46
CA THR A 190 19.09 2.21 -10.68
C THR A 190 20.01 3.15 -9.93
N ILE A 191 20.38 2.78 -8.71
CA ILE A 191 21.40 3.49 -7.93
C ILE A 191 22.56 2.51 -7.75
N ASN A 192 23.77 2.93 -8.14
CA ASN A 192 24.97 2.09 -8.17
C ASN A 192 24.73 0.76 -8.92
N GLY A 193 23.95 0.82 -10.00
CA GLY A 193 23.58 -0.34 -10.79
C GLY A 193 22.53 -1.25 -10.15
N ALA A 194 22.07 -1.03 -8.92
CA ALA A 194 21.02 -1.86 -8.30
C ALA A 194 19.62 -1.31 -8.56
N LYS A 195 18.69 -2.19 -8.94
CA LYS A 195 17.25 -1.88 -9.00
C LYS A 195 16.72 -1.70 -7.58
N PHE A 196 15.79 -0.77 -7.39
CA PHE A 196 15.10 -0.59 -6.11
C PHE A 196 13.61 -0.33 -6.29
N ASP A 197 12.84 -0.54 -5.23
CA ASP A 197 11.46 -0.08 -5.14
C ASP A 197 11.25 0.74 -3.86
N LEU A 198 10.17 1.53 -3.85
CA LEU A 198 9.74 2.33 -2.71
C LEU A 198 8.57 1.64 -2.03
N ARG A 199 8.76 1.29 -0.76
CA ARG A 199 7.67 0.94 0.17
C ARG A 199 7.25 2.21 0.90
N LEU A 200 6.09 2.74 0.51
CA LEU A 200 5.44 3.89 1.14
C LEU A 200 4.27 3.42 2.00
N TYR A 201 3.81 4.28 2.91
CA TYR A 201 2.69 3.97 3.80
C TYR A 201 1.57 5.01 3.64
N ALA A 202 0.36 4.52 3.41
CA ALA A 202 -0.84 5.34 3.31
C ALA A 202 -1.86 4.89 4.36
N TYR A 203 -2.33 5.83 5.19
CA TYR A 203 -3.29 5.57 6.25
C TYR A 203 -4.65 6.19 5.91
N VAL A 204 -5.71 5.38 6.03
CA VAL A 204 -7.08 5.77 5.68
C VAL A 204 -7.98 5.61 6.91
N PRO A 205 -8.21 6.67 7.70
CA PRO A 205 -9.09 6.63 8.87
C PRO A 205 -10.57 6.78 8.53
N SER A 206 -10.91 7.24 7.32
CA SER A 206 -12.30 7.31 6.86
C SER A 206 -12.41 7.18 5.34
N LEU A 207 -13.47 6.52 4.89
CA LEU A 207 -13.93 6.49 3.50
C LEU A 207 -15.10 7.46 3.24
N GLU A 208 -15.72 8.00 4.30
CA GLU A 208 -16.86 8.92 4.19
C GLU A 208 -16.72 10.06 5.23
N PRO A 209 -16.15 11.22 4.87
CA PRO A 209 -15.46 11.49 3.60
C PRO A 209 -14.13 10.71 3.49
N LEU A 210 -13.68 10.44 2.26
CA LEU A 210 -12.37 9.82 2.00
C LEU A 210 -11.26 10.71 2.55
N ARG A 211 -10.44 10.16 3.45
CA ARG A 211 -9.24 10.81 3.99
C ARG A 211 -8.05 9.87 3.83
N ILE A 212 -6.99 10.35 3.19
CA ILE A 212 -5.76 9.60 2.96
C ILE A 212 -4.62 10.42 3.56
N TYR A 213 -3.84 9.80 4.45
CA TYR A 213 -2.62 10.37 5.02
C TYR A 213 -1.44 9.58 4.47
N ILE A 214 -0.55 10.23 3.74
CA ILE A 214 0.67 9.62 3.22
C ILE A 214 1.79 9.92 4.22
N TYR A 215 2.45 8.88 4.70
CA TYR A 215 3.53 9.02 5.67
C TYR A 215 4.79 9.54 4.97
N GLU A 216 5.46 10.52 5.58
CA GLU A 216 6.61 11.21 4.98
C GLU A 216 7.84 10.31 4.81
N GLU A 217 7.92 9.24 5.60
CA GLU A 217 8.99 8.26 5.57
C GLU A 217 8.57 6.94 4.93
N GLY A 218 9.56 6.15 4.55
CA GLY A 218 9.35 4.89 3.85
C GLY A 218 10.59 4.01 3.86
N LEU A 219 10.53 2.92 3.12
CA LEU A 219 11.68 2.04 2.93
C LEU A 219 12.02 1.96 1.44
N VAL A 220 13.26 2.24 1.10
CA VAL A 220 13.83 1.98 -0.22
C VAL A 220 14.45 0.59 -0.16
N ARG A 221 13.98 -0.31 -1.02
CA ARG A 221 14.36 -1.72 -1.01
C ARG A 221 15.13 -2.04 -2.27
N PHE A 222 16.40 -2.37 -2.10
CA PHE A 222 17.28 -2.70 -3.21
C PHE A 222 17.22 -4.19 -3.56
N ALA A 223 17.52 -4.50 -4.82
CA ALA A 223 17.87 -5.83 -5.27
C ALA A 223 19.29 -6.18 -4.80
N SER A 224 19.55 -7.45 -4.48
CA SER A 224 20.89 -7.89 -4.02
C SER A 224 21.92 -7.94 -5.13
N VAL A 225 21.46 -8.10 -6.38
CA VAL A 225 22.32 -8.25 -7.56
C VAL A 225 22.18 -7.01 -8.45
N PRO A 226 23.30 -6.44 -8.93
CA PRO A 226 23.27 -5.36 -9.91
C PRO A 226 22.38 -5.70 -11.10
N TYR A 227 21.56 -4.73 -11.49
CA TYR A 227 20.63 -4.82 -12.58
C TYR A 227 21.38 -4.96 -13.90
N SER A 228 21.14 -6.08 -14.59
CA SER A 228 21.59 -6.32 -15.94
C SER A 228 20.41 -6.31 -16.89
N LYS A 229 20.67 -5.78 -18.08
CA LYS A 229 19.73 -5.80 -19.17
C LYS A 229 19.75 -7.15 -19.89
N CYS A 230 20.73 -8.03 -19.76
CA CYS A 230 20.77 -9.24 -20.61
C CYS A 230 19.58 -10.22 -20.37
N VAL A 231 18.92 -10.75 -21.41
CA VAL A 231 17.85 -11.77 -21.27
C VAL A 231 18.29 -13.01 -20.51
N SER A 232 19.57 -13.38 -20.59
CA SER A 232 20.12 -14.50 -19.81
C SER A 232 19.92 -14.32 -18.30
N THR A 233 19.69 -13.08 -17.83
CA THR A 233 19.51 -12.76 -16.42
C THR A 233 18.04 -12.75 -15.97
N VAL A 234 17.06 -12.85 -16.89
CA VAL A 234 15.60 -12.80 -16.59
C VAL A 234 15.15 -13.80 -15.52
N SER A 235 15.83 -14.95 -15.42
CA SER A 235 15.55 -15.98 -14.42
C SER A 235 16.08 -15.62 -13.02
N ASN A 236 16.97 -14.63 -12.90
CA ASN A 236 17.58 -14.23 -11.63
C ASN A 236 16.62 -13.36 -10.81
N LYS A 237 15.89 -14.01 -9.91
CA LYS A 237 14.97 -13.37 -8.96
C LYS A 237 15.62 -12.30 -8.05
N TYR A 238 16.93 -12.42 -7.73
CA TYR A 238 17.66 -11.50 -6.86
C TYR A 238 18.05 -10.17 -7.52
N MET A 239 17.91 -10.09 -8.85
CA MET A 239 18.15 -8.89 -9.64
C MET A 239 16.86 -8.14 -9.95
N HIS A 240 15.77 -8.88 -10.12
CA HIS A 240 14.56 -8.36 -10.74
C HIS A 240 13.41 -8.12 -9.76
N LEU A 241 13.43 -8.84 -8.64
CA LEU A 241 12.51 -8.65 -7.54
C LEU A 241 13.26 -7.94 -6.42
N THR A 242 12.65 -6.91 -5.87
CA THR A 242 13.21 -6.06 -4.80
C THR A 242 12.62 -6.43 -3.43
N ASN A 243 11.76 -7.46 -3.37
CA ASN A 243 11.16 -7.93 -2.13
C ASN A 243 12.25 -8.38 -1.14
N TYR A 244 12.29 -7.74 0.03
CA TYR A 244 13.23 -8.09 1.10
C TYR A 244 13.21 -9.59 1.47
N SER A 245 12.03 -10.24 1.44
CA SER A 245 11.91 -11.67 1.74
C SER A 245 12.66 -12.57 0.76
N ILE A 246 12.85 -12.12 -0.48
CA ILE A 246 13.62 -12.82 -1.50
C ILE A 246 15.08 -12.42 -1.33
N ASN A 247 15.40 -11.13 -1.40
CA ASN A 247 16.78 -10.65 -1.42
C ASN A 247 17.60 -10.99 -0.16
N LYS A 248 16.96 -11.14 1.01
CA LYS A 248 17.66 -11.62 2.22
C LYS A 248 18.22 -13.05 2.09
N LEU A 249 17.71 -13.84 1.15
CA LEU A 249 18.18 -15.20 0.88
C LEU A 249 19.39 -15.20 -0.08
N ALA A 250 19.73 -14.06 -0.70
CA ALA A 250 20.85 -13.99 -1.62
C ALA A 250 22.19 -14.34 -0.95
N GLU A 251 22.38 -13.95 0.31
CA GLU A 251 23.56 -14.35 1.10
C GLU A 251 23.55 -15.87 1.37
N GLN A 252 22.41 -16.42 1.77
CA GLN A 252 22.27 -17.84 2.06
C GLN A 252 22.50 -18.72 0.82
N ASP A 253 22.09 -18.21 -0.35
CA ASP A 253 22.28 -18.87 -1.64
C ASP A 253 23.67 -18.58 -2.25
N GLY A 254 24.56 -17.86 -1.55
CA GLY A 254 25.92 -17.54 -2.01
C GLY A 254 25.99 -16.58 -3.21
N VAL A 255 24.92 -15.81 -3.46
CA VAL A 255 24.80 -14.88 -4.60
C VAL A 255 25.33 -13.48 -4.25
N SER A 256 25.42 -13.14 -2.97
CA SER A 256 25.93 -11.85 -2.50
C SER A 256 26.69 -12.03 -1.18
N ASP A 257 27.82 -11.32 -1.04
CA ASP A 257 28.67 -11.32 0.15
C ASP A 257 28.27 -10.25 1.18
N SER A 258 27.23 -9.47 0.91
CA SER A 258 26.85 -8.32 1.74
C SER A 258 25.33 -8.18 1.91
N PRO A 259 24.89 -7.63 3.05
CA PRO A 259 23.48 -7.38 3.30
C PRO A 259 22.88 -6.46 2.25
N VAL A 260 21.69 -6.84 1.79
CA VAL A 260 20.89 -6.06 0.87
C VAL A 260 20.69 -4.66 1.44
N PRO A 261 21.11 -3.60 0.75
CA PRO A 261 20.96 -2.26 1.26
C PRO A 261 19.47 -1.94 1.43
N LYS A 262 19.18 -1.18 2.48
CA LYS A 262 17.87 -0.57 2.74
C LYS A 262 18.13 0.86 3.13
N TRP A 263 17.41 1.79 2.52
CA TRP A 263 17.46 3.20 2.91
C TRP A 263 16.12 3.65 3.47
N ARG A 264 16.15 4.70 4.29
CA ARG A 264 15.00 5.54 4.54
C ARG A 264 14.66 6.33 3.28
N LEU A 265 13.42 6.79 3.20
CA LEU A 265 12.98 7.57 2.05
C LEU A 265 13.68 8.93 2.01
N THR A 266 13.95 9.53 3.18
CA THR A 266 14.71 10.79 3.27
C THR A 266 16.15 10.68 2.78
N GLU A 267 16.78 9.51 2.90
CA GLU A 267 18.13 9.28 2.39
C GLU A 267 18.15 9.27 0.85
N LEU A 268 17.11 8.72 0.22
CA LEU A 268 16.93 8.78 -1.23
C LEU A 268 16.74 10.21 -1.73
N TRP A 269 15.93 11.02 -1.03
CA TRP A 269 15.72 12.41 -1.43
C TRP A 269 17.00 13.24 -1.36
N LYS A 270 17.81 13.04 -0.30
CA LYS A 270 19.13 13.67 -0.20
C LYS A 270 20.06 13.22 -1.32
N TYR A 271 20.02 11.93 -1.68
CA TYR A 271 20.81 11.40 -2.79
C TYR A 271 20.43 12.07 -4.13
N PHE A 272 19.14 12.22 -4.41
CA PHE A 272 18.65 12.92 -5.60
C PHE A 272 18.98 14.41 -5.60
N GLU A 273 18.83 15.10 -4.48
CA GLU A 273 19.15 16.52 -4.35
C GLU A 273 20.64 16.80 -4.59
N ASN A 274 21.51 15.91 -4.10
CA ASN A 274 22.96 15.99 -4.35
C ASN A 274 23.33 15.82 -5.83
N ASP A 275 22.49 15.14 -6.62
CA ASP A 275 22.66 14.94 -8.07
C ASP A 275 21.85 15.97 -8.91
N GLY A 276 21.30 17.00 -8.26
CA GLY A 276 20.51 18.05 -8.93
C GLY A 276 19.12 17.61 -9.40
N ILE A 277 18.64 16.45 -8.96
CA ILE A 277 17.32 15.92 -9.32
C ILE A 277 16.24 16.59 -8.45
N ASN A 278 15.15 17.05 -9.08
CA ASN A 278 14.01 17.67 -8.39
C ASN A 278 13.18 16.62 -7.61
N SER A 279 13.57 16.34 -6.37
CA SER A 279 12.87 15.44 -5.45
C SER A 279 11.43 15.86 -5.18
N ALA A 280 11.14 17.17 -5.09
CA ALA A 280 9.79 17.67 -4.79
C ALA A 280 8.78 17.27 -5.90
N GLY A 281 9.15 17.50 -7.17
CA GLY A 281 8.29 17.12 -8.30
C GLY A 281 8.07 15.60 -8.41
N ILE A 282 9.04 14.77 -8.00
CA ILE A 282 8.88 13.32 -7.95
C ILE A 282 7.87 12.93 -6.86
N ARG A 283 7.97 13.55 -5.67
CA ARG A 283 7.06 13.31 -4.54
C ARG A 283 5.62 13.65 -4.91
N GLU A 284 5.37 14.80 -5.54
CA GLU A 284 4.04 15.17 -6.02
C GLU A 284 3.45 14.15 -7.00
N ARG A 285 4.26 13.64 -7.95
CA ARG A 285 3.81 12.59 -8.88
C ARG A 285 3.52 11.27 -8.17
N ILE A 286 4.29 10.92 -7.14
CA ILE A 286 4.04 9.72 -6.32
C ILE A 286 2.71 9.88 -5.56
N GLU A 287 2.47 11.04 -4.96
CA GLU A 287 1.22 11.34 -4.25
C GLU A 287 0.02 11.24 -5.18
N ASP A 288 0.11 11.80 -6.40
CA ASP A 288 -0.93 11.69 -7.43
C ASP A 288 -1.25 10.22 -7.79
N VAL A 289 -0.21 9.39 -7.99
CA VAL A 289 -0.36 7.93 -8.23
C VAL A 289 -1.11 7.26 -7.08
N ILE A 290 -0.72 7.55 -5.83
CA ILE A 290 -1.36 6.98 -4.64
C ILE A 290 -2.83 7.42 -4.58
N ILE A 291 -3.11 8.72 -4.66
CA ILE A 291 -4.45 9.29 -4.57
C ILE A 291 -5.36 8.70 -5.65
N LYS A 292 -4.92 8.63 -6.91
CA LYS A 292 -5.68 8.05 -8.01
C LYS A 292 -6.00 6.57 -7.77
N ALA A 293 -5.07 5.80 -7.23
CA ALA A 293 -5.30 4.39 -6.89
C ALA A 293 -6.40 4.23 -5.82
N PHE A 294 -6.37 5.06 -4.77
CA PHE A 294 -7.42 5.06 -3.74
C PHE A 294 -8.77 5.54 -4.28
N ILE A 295 -8.81 6.59 -5.10
CA ILE A 295 -10.04 7.08 -5.74
C ILE A 295 -10.66 6.01 -6.64
N ALA A 296 -9.85 5.28 -7.40
CA ALA A 296 -10.34 4.19 -8.26
C ALA A 296 -11.04 3.09 -7.44
N CYS A 297 -10.57 2.84 -6.22
CA CYS A 297 -11.05 1.78 -5.34
C CYS A 297 -12.05 2.25 -4.27
N GLU A 298 -12.23 3.56 -4.06
CA GLU A 298 -13.06 4.13 -2.98
C GLU A 298 -14.48 3.57 -3.01
N LYS A 299 -15.20 3.80 -4.11
CA LYS A 299 -16.60 3.39 -4.23
C LYS A 299 -16.83 1.89 -3.98
N PRO A 300 -16.10 0.96 -4.63
CA PRO A 300 -16.32 -0.47 -4.37
C PRO A 300 -15.99 -0.88 -2.94
N ILE A 301 -14.98 -0.28 -2.29
CA ILE A 301 -14.71 -0.53 -0.87
C ILE A 301 -15.86 0.01 -0.01
N ARG A 302 -16.29 1.25 -0.22
CA ARG A 302 -17.40 1.87 0.52
C ARG A 302 -18.71 1.11 0.35
N ASP A 303 -19.07 0.72 -0.88
CA ASP A 303 -20.27 -0.07 -1.17
C ASP A 303 -20.24 -1.42 -0.44
N HIS A 304 -19.07 -2.03 -0.28
CA HIS A 304 -18.90 -3.26 0.47
C HIS A 304 -18.99 -3.01 1.98
N MET A 305 -18.34 -1.96 2.48
CA MET A 305 -18.37 -1.57 3.90
C MET A 305 -19.77 -1.32 4.41
N VAL A 306 -20.53 -0.52 3.68
CA VAL A 306 -21.92 -0.19 3.97
C VAL A 306 -22.81 -1.44 4.14
N ARG A 307 -22.54 -2.52 3.39
CA ARG A 307 -23.34 -3.75 3.47
C ARG A 307 -23.04 -4.57 4.72
N HIS A 308 -21.90 -4.35 5.36
CA HIS A 308 -21.38 -5.23 6.42
C HIS A 308 -21.17 -4.52 7.75
N ILE A 309 -21.16 -3.18 7.78
CA ILE A 309 -20.94 -2.37 8.97
C ILE A 309 -22.00 -1.28 9.07
N GLN A 310 -22.56 -1.11 10.27
CA GLN A 310 -23.48 -0.01 10.58
C GLN A 310 -22.74 1.32 10.80
N HIS A 311 -21.58 1.26 11.45
CA HIS A 311 -20.80 2.41 11.91
C HIS A 311 -19.45 2.50 11.17
N GLY A 312 -19.39 3.12 9.99
CA GLY A 312 -18.18 3.10 9.15
C GLY A 312 -16.89 3.64 9.81
N PHE A 313 -17.03 4.56 10.76
CA PHE A 313 -15.92 5.18 11.50
C PHE A 313 -15.17 4.23 12.45
N ILE A 314 -15.69 3.01 12.68
CA ILE A 314 -15.01 1.99 13.51
C ILE A 314 -13.83 1.37 12.77
N CYS A 315 -13.82 1.43 11.44
CA CYS A 315 -12.74 0.92 10.61
C CYS A 315 -11.72 2.01 10.29
N HIS A 316 -10.46 1.62 10.27
CA HIS A 316 -9.37 2.40 9.72
C HIS A 316 -8.35 1.43 9.13
N GLU A 317 -7.47 1.87 8.23
CA GLU A 317 -6.57 0.94 7.58
C GLU A 317 -5.22 1.56 7.19
N LEU A 318 -4.16 0.80 7.42
CA LEU A 318 -2.80 1.14 7.00
C LEU A 318 -2.43 0.29 5.79
N PHE A 319 -2.13 0.94 4.68
CA PHE A 319 -1.71 0.31 3.45
C PHE A 319 -0.20 0.49 3.22
N GLY A 320 0.45 -0.54 2.70
CA GLY A 320 1.79 -0.42 2.12
C GLY A 320 1.71 -0.27 0.62
N VAL A 321 2.17 0.85 0.06
CA VAL A 321 2.17 1.10 -1.37
C VAL A 321 3.55 0.81 -1.93
N ASP A 322 3.62 -0.01 -2.98
CA ASP A 322 4.86 -0.37 -3.65
C ASP A 322 4.95 0.42 -4.97
N ILE A 323 5.92 1.34 -5.05
CA ILE A 323 6.17 2.20 -6.22
C ILE A 323 7.52 1.85 -6.83
N LEU A 324 7.61 1.85 -8.15
CA LEU A 324 8.85 1.79 -8.90
C LEU A 324 9.05 3.11 -9.66
N LEU A 325 10.27 3.65 -9.64
CA LEU A 325 10.66 4.76 -10.52
C LEU A 325 11.33 4.18 -11.77
N ASP A 326 10.95 4.67 -12.94
CA ASP A 326 11.75 4.48 -14.16
C ASP A 326 12.85 5.55 -14.29
N GLU A 327 13.71 5.42 -15.29
CA GLU A 327 14.83 6.34 -15.52
C GLU A 327 14.39 7.77 -15.85
N ASP A 328 13.16 7.92 -16.37
CA ASP A 328 12.52 9.21 -16.63
C ASP A 328 11.88 9.79 -15.35
N LEU A 329 12.13 9.16 -14.20
CA LEU A 329 11.64 9.54 -12.88
C LEU A 329 10.10 9.51 -12.79
N LYS A 330 9.44 8.71 -13.63
CA LYS A 330 8.00 8.47 -13.55
C LYS A 330 7.70 7.37 -12.53
N PRO A 331 6.78 7.62 -11.58
CA PRO A 331 6.34 6.62 -10.62
C PRO A 331 5.31 5.66 -11.21
N TRP A 332 5.52 4.37 -10.98
CA TRP A 332 4.63 3.28 -11.36
C TRP A 332 4.16 2.51 -10.14
N LEU A 333 2.85 2.38 -9.98
CA LEU A 333 2.24 1.52 -8.98
C LEU A 333 2.46 0.05 -9.30
N LEU A 334 3.08 -0.68 -8.37
CA LEU A 334 3.28 -2.12 -8.49
C LEU A 334 2.17 -2.90 -7.79
N GLU A 335 1.87 -2.54 -6.55
CA GLU A 335 0.82 -3.14 -5.73
C GLU A 335 0.48 -2.27 -4.51
N VAL A 336 -0.67 -2.56 -3.89
CA VAL A 336 -1.05 -2.03 -2.58
C VAL A 336 -1.25 -3.20 -1.62
N ASN A 337 -0.61 -3.15 -0.47
CA ASN A 337 -0.63 -4.20 0.56
C ASN A 337 -1.58 -3.78 1.71
N ILE A 338 -2.62 -4.57 1.95
CA ILE A 338 -3.66 -4.35 3.00
C ILE A 338 -3.10 -4.58 4.42
N SER A 339 -2.00 -5.33 4.54
CA SER A 339 -1.34 -5.63 5.83
C SER A 339 0.18 -5.48 5.67
N PRO A 340 0.71 -4.25 5.55
CA PRO A 340 2.15 -4.07 5.43
C PRO A 340 2.86 -4.57 6.69
N SER A 341 4.03 -5.19 6.51
CA SER A 341 4.80 -5.73 7.64
C SER A 341 5.35 -4.61 8.53
N LEU A 342 4.85 -4.55 9.75
CA LEU A 342 5.38 -3.72 10.84
C LEU A 342 6.44 -4.43 11.68
N HIS A 343 6.96 -5.58 11.21
CA HIS A 343 8.09 -6.23 11.87
C HIS A 343 9.35 -5.38 11.70
N SER A 344 10.06 -5.14 12.80
CA SER A 344 11.22 -4.25 12.84
C SER A 344 12.48 -5.00 13.26
N GLY A 345 13.11 -5.68 12.31
CA GLY A 345 14.30 -6.52 12.55
C GLY A 345 15.62 -5.76 12.53
N THR A 346 15.66 -4.53 12.02
CA THR A 346 16.87 -3.69 11.99
C THR A 346 16.63 -2.32 12.63
N PRO A 347 17.69 -1.61 13.09
CA PRO A 347 17.56 -0.25 13.59
C PRO A 347 16.88 0.70 12.59
N LEU A 348 17.15 0.53 11.29
CA LEU A 348 16.50 1.29 10.23
C LEU A 348 14.99 0.99 10.17
N ASP A 349 14.59 -0.29 10.18
CA ASP A 349 13.18 -0.66 10.22
C ASP A 349 12.47 -0.07 11.46
N ILE A 350 13.11 -0.12 12.64
CA ILE A 350 12.57 0.47 13.88
C ILE A 350 12.34 1.98 13.70
N SER A 351 13.33 2.68 13.15
CA SER A 351 13.29 4.14 13.02
C SER A 351 12.19 4.66 12.09
N VAL A 352 11.77 3.86 11.10
CA VAL A 352 10.65 4.20 10.20
C VAL A 352 9.31 3.74 10.78
N LYS A 353 9.25 2.48 11.25
CA LYS A 353 7.99 1.83 11.61
C LYS A 353 7.48 2.18 13.01
N ALA A 354 8.37 2.52 13.94
CA ALA A 354 7.93 2.87 15.30
C ALA A 354 7.18 4.19 15.37
N PRO A 355 7.65 5.29 14.75
CA PRO A 355 6.87 6.51 14.71
C PRO A 355 5.60 6.34 13.85
N LEU A 356 5.67 5.63 12.73
CA LEU A 356 4.50 5.27 11.93
C LEU A 356 3.42 4.56 12.76
N ALA A 357 3.78 3.51 13.51
CA ALA A 357 2.83 2.74 14.31
C ALA A 357 2.18 3.60 15.40
N LYS A 358 2.96 4.48 16.03
CA LYS A 358 2.48 5.46 17.00
C LYS A 358 1.51 6.45 16.37
N ASP A 359 1.84 7.01 15.20
CA ASP A 359 1.00 7.97 14.50
C ASP A 359 -0.31 7.34 13.99
N VAL A 360 -0.27 6.08 13.56
CA VAL A 360 -1.49 5.33 13.23
C VAL A 360 -2.40 5.16 14.44
N LEU A 361 -1.85 4.86 15.62
CA LEU A 361 -2.65 4.78 16.85
C LEU A 361 -3.21 6.14 17.28
N ASN A 362 -2.42 7.22 17.13
CA ASN A 362 -2.87 8.61 17.31
C ASN A 362 -4.07 8.94 16.41
N MET A 363 -3.97 8.61 15.13
CA MET A 363 -4.97 8.98 14.13
C MET A 363 -6.17 8.03 14.06
N ALA A 364 -6.10 6.85 14.69
CA ALA A 364 -7.21 5.90 14.76
C ALA A 364 -8.46 6.47 15.45
N GLY A 365 -8.30 7.55 16.21
CA GLY A 365 -9.40 8.21 16.91
C GLY A 365 -10.06 7.25 17.89
N ILE A 366 -9.25 6.61 18.72
CA ILE A 366 -9.73 5.70 19.78
C ILE A 366 -10.32 6.57 20.89
N TYR A 367 -11.62 6.39 21.14
CA TYR A 367 -12.34 7.09 22.20
C TYR A 367 -12.43 6.21 23.43
N VAL A 368 -12.37 6.83 24.60
CA VAL A 368 -12.76 6.14 25.83
C VAL A 368 -14.28 5.94 25.75
N PRO A 369 -14.79 4.70 25.74
CA PRO A 369 -16.23 4.46 25.71
C PRO A 369 -16.87 5.08 26.97
N PRO A 370 -18.14 5.50 26.91
CA PRO A 370 -18.88 5.92 28.10
C PRO A 370 -18.98 4.80 29.15
N SER A 371 -19.54 5.06 30.34
CA SER A 371 -19.67 3.99 31.35
C SER A 371 -20.53 2.84 30.79
N PRO A 372 -20.41 1.59 31.29
CA PRO A 372 -21.25 0.48 30.82
C PRO A 372 -22.76 0.78 30.88
N GLU A 373 -23.18 1.56 31.88
CA GLU A 373 -24.56 2.03 32.06
C GLU A 373 -24.98 3.02 30.97
N GLU A 374 -24.08 3.94 30.61
CA GLU A 374 -24.30 4.97 29.59
C GLU A 374 -24.16 4.44 28.16
N MET A 375 -23.44 3.33 27.95
CA MET A 375 -23.20 2.76 26.62
C MET A 375 -24.47 2.35 25.88
N ALA A 376 -25.50 1.94 26.62
CA ALA A 376 -26.79 1.56 26.04
C ALA A 376 -27.57 2.77 25.48
N THR A 377 -27.33 3.96 26.03
CA THR A 377 -28.02 5.22 25.68
C THR A 377 -27.11 6.24 25.02
N ALA A 378 -25.85 5.89 24.78
CA ALA A 378 -24.85 6.78 24.23
C ALA A 378 -25.21 7.15 22.78
N ASP A 379 -25.46 8.43 22.56
CA ASP A 379 -25.47 8.98 21.21
C ASP A 379 -24.03 9.08 20.73
N TYR A 380 -23.62 8.11 19.90
CA TYR A 380 -22.29 8.11 19.27
C TYR A 380 -22.17 9.18 18.17
N GLY A 381 -23.12 10.10 18.05
CA GLY A 381 -23.10 11.22 17.11
C GLY A 381 -23.17 10.79 15.65
N THR A 382 -23.47 9.51 15.41
CA THR A 382 -23.53 8.96 14.07
C THR A 382 -24.96 8.96 13.62
N ARG A 383 -25.34 10.08 12.99
CA ARG A 383 -26.60 10.20 12.28
C ARG A 383 -26.73 8.97 11.37
N PRO A 384 -27.81 8.16 11.51
CA PRO A 384 -28.05 7.02 10.65
C PRO A 384 -27.96 7.42 9.18
N ARG A 385 -27.53 6.49 8.33
CA ARG A 385 -27.24 6.74 6.91
C ARG A 385 -28.39 7.35 6.09
N ASN A 386 -29.63 7.25 6.59
CA ASN A 386 -30.84 7.81 5.97
C ASN A 386 -31.27 9.14 6.59
N TRP A 387 -30.39 9.83 7.31
CA TRP A 387 -30.70 11.14 7.88
C TRP A 387 -30.98 12.16 6.77
N PRO A 388 -32.14 12.87 6.78
CA PRO A 388 -32.47 13.88 5.79
C PRO A 388 -31.38 14.96 5.73
N LYS A 389 -30.82 15.18 4.54
CA LYS A 389 -29.88 16.27 4.30
C LYS A 389 -30.66 17.54 3.95
N GLU A 390 -31.18 18.23 4.96
CA GLU A 390 -31.79 19.56 4.73
C GLU A 390 -30.72 20.62 4.39
N GLU A 391 -31.09 21.63 3.60
CA GLU A 391 -30.20 22.62 2.96
C GLU A 391 -29.32 23.42 3.95
N GLU A 392 -29.77 23.63 5.19
CA GLU A 392 -28.96 24.30 6.23
C GLU A 392 -27.66 23.54 6.58
N HIS A 393 -27.59 22.22 6.31
CA HIS A 393 -26.42 21.40 6.68
C HIS A 393 -25.23 21.55 5.72
N VAL A 394 -25.44 21.98 4.48
CA VAL A 394 -24.34 22.22 3.52
C VAL A 394 -23.57 23.50 3.89
N GLN A 395 -24.28 24.50 4.44
CA GLN A 395 -23.72 25.78 4.91
C GLN A 395 -22.82 25.62 6.15
N LEU A 396 -23.12 24.68 7.06
CA LEU A 396 -22.33 24.45 8.28
C LEU A 396 -20.98 23.77 8.00
N ILE A 397 -20.91 22.90 6.99
CA ILE A 397 -19.67 22.23 6.56
C ILE A 397 -18.71 23.22 5.87
N LEU A 398 -19.25 24.23 5.19
CA LEU A 398 -18.46 25.27 4.53
C LEU A 398 -18.01 26.39 5.48
N SER A 399 -18.72 26.61 6.59
CA SER A 399 -18.44 27.72 7.52
C SER A 399 -17.64 27.34 8.78
N SER A 400 -17.44 26.05 9.07
CA SER A 400 -16.70 25.63 10.27
C SER A 400 -15.17 25.73 10.13
N ARG A 401 -14.64 26.95 10.26
CA ARG A 401 -13.32 27.14 10.90
C ARG A 401 -13.46 26.70 12.36
N LEU A 402 -12.84 25.57 12.69
CA LEU A 402 -12.91 24.89 13.99
C LEU A 402 -12.63 25.83 15.17
N SER A 403 -13.68 26.18 15.92
CA SER A 403 -13.61 26.47 17.35
C SER A 403 -14.21 25.27 18.08
N ILE A 404 -13.35 24.37 18.55
CA ILE A 404 -13.78 23.26 19.42
C ILE A 404 -13.87 23.81 20.83
N LYS A 405 -15.07 24.23 21.24
CA LYS A 405 -15.44 24.35 22.67
C LYS A 405 -16.47 23.27 22.99
N GLY A 406 -16.14 22.42 23.96
CA GLY A 406 -17.15 21.67 24.73
C GLY A 406 -17.59 20.33 24.16
N SER A 407 -16.68 19.36 24.11
CA SER A 407 -16.93 17.93 24.37
C SER A 407 -15.57 17.28 24.49
N ALA A 408 -15.33 16.55 25.58
CA ALA A 408 -14.02 16.03 25.94
C ALA A 408 -13.53 14.94 24.96
N ALA A 409 -13.11 15.35 23.76
CA ALA A 409 -12.20 14.59 22.94
C ALA A 409 -10.84 14.63 23.64
N ILE A 410 -10.59 13.62 24.48
CA ILE A 410 -9.21 13.32 24.86
C ILE A 410 -8.57 12.80 23.58
N ALA A 411 -7.93 13.70 22.82
CA ALA A 411 -6.80 13.33 22.01
C ALA A 411 -5.82 12.68 22.99
N LEU A 412 -5.86 11.35 23.09
CA LEU A 412 -4.79 10.60 23.72
C LEU A 412 -3.60 10.86 22.79
N TRP A 413 -2.77 11.84 23.14
CA TRP A 413 -1.52 12.09 22.46
C TRP A 413 -0.62 10.89 22.76
N TRP A 414 -0.64 9.87 21.90
CA TRP A 414 0.36 8.82 21.91
C TRP A 414 1.70 9.55 21.67
N LYS A 415 2.57 9.58 22.70
CA LYS A 415 3.91 10.18 22.67
C LYS A 415 5.00 9.11 22.59
#